data_AF-A0A930YBB7-F1
#
_entry.id   AF-A0A930YBB7-F1
#
_cell.length_a   1.000
_cell.length_b   1.000
_cell.length_c   1.000
_cell.angle_alpha   90.00
_cell.angle_beta   90.00
_cell.angle_gamma   90.00
#
_symmetry.space_group_name_H-M   'P 1'
#
loop_
_entity.id
_entity.type
_entity.pdbx_description
1 polymer ?
#
loop_
_entity_poly.entity_id
_entity_poly.type
_entity_poly.pdbx_seq_one_letter_code
_entity_poly.pdbx_strand_id
1 'polypeptide(L)'
;MRGDVTYPDGYENGYLCHYGILTPAEVEVVARELADIDKVDVLAMYVENGRVGDRLREDVSYVGYHLERAKEFVSRRAAAGEGIVYRIG
;
A
#
# COMPACT_ATOMS: atom_id res chain seq x y z
N MET A 1 -7.46 -18.29 -17.82
CA MET A 1 -8.84 -18.01 -17.36
C MET A 1 -8.94 -16.52 -17.17
N ARG A 2 -9.67 -15.79 -18.03
CA ARG A 2 -10.10 -14.43 -17.73
C ARG A 2 -11.08 -14.56 -16.57
N GLY A 3 -10.79 -13.94 -15.44
CA GLY A 3 -11.71 -13.96 -14.30
C GLY A 3 -12.97 -13.20 -14.69
N ASP A 4 -14.08 -13.91 -14.86
CA ASP A 4 -15.38 -13.29 -15.01
C ASP A 4 -15.74 -12.64 -13.67
N VAL A 5 -15.40 -11.35 -13.53
CA VAL A 5 -15.82 -10.53 -12.39
C VAL A 5 -17.30 -10.20 -12.62
N THR A 6 -18.16 -10.91 -11.91
CA THR A 6 -19.60 -10.63 -11.87
C THR A 6 -19.82 -9.44 -10.94
N TYR A 7 -20.25 -8.30 -11.49
CA TYR A 7 -20.65 -7.13 -10.72
C TYR A 7 -22.13 -7.29 -10.33
N PRO A 8 -22.46 -7.48 -9.04
CA PRO A 8 -23.83 -7.76 -8.59
C PRO A 8 -24.85 -6.72 -9.06
N ASP A 9 -24.40 -5.47 -9.20
CA ASP A 9 -25.22 -4.30 -9.55
C ASP A 9 -24.92 -3.73 -10.95
N GLY A 10 -24.27 -4.50 -11.82
CA GLY A 10 -23.92 -4.09 -13.19
C GLY A 10 -22.59 -3.32 -13.30
N TYR A 11 -22.02 -3.30 -14.52
CA TYR A 11 -20.70 -2.70 -14.80
C TYR A 11 -20.63 -1.20 -14.49
N GLU A 12 -21.77 -0.50 -14.56
CA GLU A 12 -21.91 0.93 -14.24
C GLU A 12 -21.74 1.23 -12.74
N ASN A 13 -22.01 0.25 -11.87
CA ASN A 13 -21.69 0.28 -10.44
C ASN A 13 -20.36 -0.45 -10.13
N GLY A 14 -19.60 -0.79 -11.17
CA GLY A 14 -18.31 -1.46 -11.06
C GLY A 14 -17.26 -0.57 -10.41
N TYR A 15 -16.51 -1.16 -9.47
CA TYR A 15 -15.33 -0.63 -8.76
C TYR A 15 -15.14 0.90 -8.85
N LEU A 16 -15.86 1.64 -7.99
CA LEU A 16 -15.64 3.08 -7.87
C LEU A 16 -14.23 3.33 -7.34
N CYS A 17 -13.44 4.06 -8.12
CA CYS A 17 -12.08 4.43 -7.73
C CYS A 17 -12.14 5.28 -6.46
N HIS A 18 -11.46 4.83 -5.41
CA HIS A 18 -11.31 5.62 -4.19
C HIS A 18 -10.25 6.69 -4.45
N TYR A 19 -10.59 7.95 -4.12
CA TYR A 19 -9.64 9.05 -4.08
C TYR A 19 -9.44 9.47 -2.64
N GLY A 20 -8.18 9.67 -2.26
CA GLY A 20 -7.78 10.17 -0.96
C GLY A 20 -6.80 11.32 -1.08
N ILE A 21 -6.78 12.16 -0.05
CA ILE A 21 -5.87 13.30 0.05
C ILE A 21 -5.17 13.19 1.40
N LEU A 22 -3.85 13.32 1.39
CA LEU A 22 -3.03 13.57 2.56
C LEU A 22 -2.54 15.01 2.47
N THR A 23 -2.85 15.81 3.48
CA THR A 23 -2.28 17.15 3.67
C THR A 23 -0.78 17.05 3.95
N PRO A 24 0.01 18.13 3.74
CA PRO A 24 1.45 18.11 4.06
C PRO A 24 1.77 17.61 5.48
N ALA A 25 0.98 18.02 6.48
CA ALA A 25 1.15 17.58 7.86
C ALA A 25 0.90 16.06 8.03
N GLU A 26 -0.11 15.52 7.35
CA GLU A 26 -0.36 14.07 7.35
C GLU A 26 0.76 13.31 6.63
N VAL A 27 1.30 13.88 5.54
CA VAL A 27 2.45 13.29 4.83
C VAL A 27 3.68 13.21 5.73
N GLU A 28 3.95 14.22 6.55
CA GLU A 28 5.04 14.18 7.55
C GLU A 28 4.83 13.07 8.59
N VAL A 29 3.60 12.91 9.09
CA VAL A 29 3.26 11.84 10.04
C VAL A 29 3.49 10.48 9.39
N VAL A 30 2.95 10.27 8.19
CA VAL A 30 3.10 9.01 7.45
C VAL A 30 4.56 8.73 7.11
N ALA A 31 5.35 9.73 6.72
CA ALA A 31 6.78 9.55 6.42
C ALA A 31 7.55 9.00 7.62
N ARG A 32 7.25 9.53 8.81
CA ARG A 32 7.85 9.09 10.08
C ARG A 32 7.40 7.69 10.46
N GLU A 33 6.09 7.41 10.41
CA GLU A 33 5.56 6.08 10.76
C GLU A 33 6.07 5.00 9.81
N LEU A 34 6.15 5.29 8.50
CA LEU A 34 6.70 4.36 7.52
C LEU A 34 8.19 4.11 7.73
N ALA A 35 8.96 5.05 8.26
CA ALA A 35 10.41 4.90 8.42
C ALA A 35 10.77 3.73 9.35
N ASP A 36 9.91 3.44 10.33
CA ASP A 36 10.15 2.42 11.34
C ASP A 36 9.74 1.00 10.91
N ILE A 37 9.00 0.86 9.80
CA ILE A 37 8.51 -0.44 9.32
C ILE A 37 9.54 -1.09 8.41
N ASP A 38 9.93 -2.33 8.66
CA ASP A 38 10.86 -3.07 7.80
C ASP A 38 10.29 -4.37 7.22
N LYS A 39 11.15 -5.15 6.56
CA LYS A 39 10.77 -6.42 5.93
C LYS A 39 10.41 -7.51 6.94
N VAL A 40 10.94 -7.44 8.17
CA VAL A 40 10.60 -8.33 9.28
C VAL A 40 9.18 -8.04 9.75
N ASP A 41 8.78 -6.77 9.82
CA ASP A 41 7.39 -6.40 10.14
C ASP A 41 6.40 -6.94 9.10
N VAL A 42 6.76 -6.86 7.81
CA VAL A 42 5.96 -7.45 6.72
C VAL A 42 5.83 -8.96 6.88
N LEU A 43 6.93 -9.65 7.24
CA LEU A 43 6.90 -11.08 7.51
C LEU A 43 6.02 -11.41 8.73
N ALA A 44 6.15 -10.65 9.82
CA ALA A 44 5.37 -10.82 11.03
C ALA A 44 3.87 -10.67 10.74
N MET A 45 3.48 -9.61 10.02
CA MET A 45 2.11 -9.39 9.57
C MET A 45 1.56 -10.61 8.81
N TYR A 46 2.32 -11.18 7.87
CA TYR A 46 1.86 -12.35 7.12
C TYR A 46 1.69 -13.61 7.98
N VAL A 47 2.63 -13.85 8.90
CA VAL A 47 2.56 -15.00 9.82
C VAL A 47 1.38 -14.86 10.78
N GLU A 48 1.15 -13.68 11.35
CA GLU A 48 0.00 -13.38 12.22
C GLU A 48 -1.34 -13.60 11.50
N ASN A 49 -1.40 -13.32 10.19
CA ASN A 49 -2.56 -13.55 9.35
C ASN A 49 -2.65 -14.99 8.78
N GLY A 50 -1.86 -15.92 9.32
CA GLY A 50 -1.90 -17.35 8.96
C GLY A 50 -1.37 -17.68 7.57
N ARG A 51 -0.68 -16.73 6.91
CA ARG A 51 -0.13 -16.92 5.57
C ARG A 51 1.25 -17.57 5.68
N VAL A 52 1.26 -18.89 5.74
CA VAL A 52 2.47 -19.72 5.78
C VAL A 52 2.46 -20.68 4.58
N GLY A 53 3.45 -20.57 3.70
CA GLY A 53 3.51 -21.40 2.49
C GLY A 53 4.61 -20.99 1.52
N ASP A 54 4.73 -21.74 0.42
CA ASP A 54 5.88 -21.68 -0.50
C ASP A 54 6.12 -20.30 -1.13
N ARG A 55 5.06 -19.50 -1.29
CA ARG A 55 5.13 -18.14 -1.85
C ARG A 55 5.38 -17.05 -0.82
N LEU A 56 5.45 -17.37 0.48
CA LEU A 56 5.63 -16.35 1.54
C LEU A 56 6.89 -15.51 1.32
N ARG A 57 8.00 -16.15 0.93
CA ARG A 57 9.26 -15.43 0.65
C ARG A 57 9.12 -14.45 -0.51
N GLU A 58 8.38 -14.83 -1.55
CA GLU A 58 8.14 -13.98 -2.72
C GLU A 58 7.21 -12.82 -2.36
N ASP A 59 6.11 -13.09 -1.65
CA ASP A 59 5.15 -12.10 -1.18
C ASP A 59 5.83 -11.05 -0.28
N VAL A 60 6.62 -11.49 0.71
CA VAL A 60 7.38 -10.61 1.61
C VAL A 60 8.41 -9.78 0.84
N SER A 61 9.04 -10.35 -0.19
CA SER A 61 10.01 -9.61 -1.01
C SER A 61 9.33 -8.59 -1.92
N TYR A 62 8.18 -8.95 -2.50
CA TYR A 62 7.36 -8.06 -3.32
C TYR A 62 6.86 -6.87 -2.51
N VAL A 63 6.24 -7.12 -1.36
CA VAL A 63 5.76 -6.06 -0.48
C VAL A 63 6.92 -5.23 0.06
N GLY A 64 8.02 -5.87 0.48
CA GLY A 64 9.21 -5.16 0.94
C GLY A 64 9.78 -4.21 -0.12
N TYR A 65 9.85 -4.63 -1.39
CA TYR A 65 10.28 -3.74 -2.48
C TYR A 65 9.39 -2.52 -2.62
N HIS A 66 8.06 -2.70 -2.63
CA HIS A 66 7.12 -1.59 -2.77
C HIS A 66 7.07 -0.70 -1.53
N LEU A 67 7.28 -1.25 -0.34
CA LEU A 67 7.41 -0.49 0.91
C LEU A 67 8.59 0.46 0.85
N GLU A 68 9.77 0.01 0.42
CA GLU A 68 10.95 0.89 0.29
C GLU A 68 10.73 2.02 -0.73
N ARG A 69 10.04 1.72 -1.85
CA ARG A 69 9.67 2.74 -2.83
C ARG A 69 8.65 3.74 -2.27
N ALA A 70 7.72 3.28 -1.46
CA ALA A 70 6.76 4.15 -0.77
C ALA A 70 7.46 5.04 0.25
N LYS A 71 8.36 4.51 1.08
CA LYS A 71 9.18 5.29 2.03
C LYS A 71 9.95 6.40 1.32
N GLU A 72 10.65 6.06 0.22
CA GLU A 72 11.41 7.04 -0.57
C GLU A 72 10.48 8.15 -1.10
N PHE A 73 9.35 7.76 -1.69
CA PHE A 73 8.40 8.71 -2.25
C PHE A 73 7.83 9.66 -1.18
N VAL A 74 7.28 9.10 -0.10
CA VAL A 74 6.62 9.89 0.96
C VAL A 74 7.64 10.77 1.68
N SER A 75 8.84 10.25 1.98
CA SER A 75 9.92 11.04 2.59
C SER A 75 10.30 12.26 1.73
N ARG A 76 10.39 12.11 0.41
CA ARG A 76 10.68 13.23 -0.50
C ARG A 76 9.56 14.27 -0.55
N ARG A 77 8.29 13.85 -0.43
CA ARG A 77 7.14 14.77 -0.38
C ARG A 77 7.06 15.50 0.96
N ALA A 78 7.32 14.81 2.07
CA ALA A 78 7.43 15.42 3.39
C ALA A 78 8.55 16.47 3.41
N ALA A 79 9.74 16.14 2.91
CA ALA A 79 10.87 17.09 2.84
C ALA A 79 10.58 18.32 1.96
N ALA A 80 9.68 18.20 0.99
CA ALA A 80 9.24 19.31 0.13
C ALA A 80 8.06 20.11 0.72
N GLY A 81 7.46 19.66 1.83
CA GLY A 81 6.24 20.27 2.39
C GLY A 81 5.00 20.08 1.50
N GLU A 82 4.95 18.99 0.74
CA GLU A 82 3.88 18.71 -0.23
C GLU A 82 2.86 17.70 0.30
N GLY A 83 1.58 17.93 -0.03
CA GLY A 83 0.52 16.94 0.15
C GLY A 83 0.50 15.87 -0.95
N ILE A 84 -0.25 14.80 -0.75
CA ILE A 84 -0.40 13.70 -1.72
C ILE A 84 -1.87 13.52 -2.05
N VAL A 85 -2.19 13.51 -3.35
CA VAL A 85 -3.47 13.00 -3.85
C VAL A 85 -3.22 11.62 -4.43
N TYR A 86 -3.97 10.61 -3.96
CA TYR A 86 -3.82 9.24 -4.42
C TYR A 86 -5.17 8.66 -4.84
N ARG A 87 -5.10 7.62 -5.67
CA ARG A 87 -6.26 6.85 -6.11
C ARG A 87 -6.01 5.36 -5.95
N ILE A 88 -7.04 4.61 -5.59
CA ILE A 88 -7.07 3.15 -5.59
C ILE A 88 -8.19 2.72 -6.53
N GLY A 89 -7.86 1.97 -7.57
CA GLY A 89 -8.79 1.54 -8.62
C GLY A 89 -8.29 0.31 -9.35
#